data_AF-A0A087GC57-F1
#
_entry.id   AF-A0A087GC57-F1
#
_cell.length_a   1.000
_cell.length_b   1.000
_cell.length_c   1.000
_cell.angle_alpha   90.00
_cell.angle_beta   90.00
_cell.angle_gamma   90.00
#
_symmetry.space_group_name_H-M   'P 1'
#
loop_
_entity.id
_entity.type
_entity.pdbx_description
1 polymer ?
#
loop_
_entity_poly.entity_id
_entity_poly.type
_entity_poly.pdbx_seq_one_letter_code
_entity_poly.pdbx_strand_id
1 'polypeptide(L)'
;MEAMKKIQSLPLFSNIKVNPHLDDRNEGCITLKEEDQKSAQVTTEWTLFPEQERSPSMASFQTGTVTFEHRNIQGLNRSLIGSVITSNFWDPKGDLTFQLDYVHSYQDGVTNPRNRIFKSSFFNSKTFSRLVLRLEYL
;
A
#
# COMPACT_ATOMS: atom_id res chain seq x y z
N MET A 1 5.12 10.10 -26.95
CA MET A 1 6.03 9.56 -25.92
C MET A 1 5.63 9.94 -24.49
N GLU A 2 5.17 11.17 -24.23
CA GLU A 2 4.82 11.62 -22.87
C GLU A 2 3.68 10.82 -22.22
N ALA A 3 2.66 10.42 -22.98
CA ALA A 3 1.56 9.59 -22.47
C ALA A 3 2.05 8.24 -21.92
N MET A 4 3.05 7.62 -22.56
CA MET A 4 3.64 6.36 -22.08
C MET A 4 4.38 6.54 -20.75
N LYS A 5 5.14 7.63 -20.61
CA LYS A 5 5.79 7.98 -19.34
C LYS A 5 4.78 8.20 -18.23
N LYS A 6 3.64 8.83 -18.53
CA LYS A 6 2.54 9.00 -17.57
C LYS A 6 1.92 7.66 -17.17
N ILE A 7 1.65 6.76 -18.11
CA ILE A 7 1.09 5.43 -17.82
C ILE A 7 2.08 4.60 -16.98
N GLN A 8 3.37 4.64 -17.30
CA GLN A 8 4.43 3.96 -16.53
C GLN A 8 4.64 4.56 -15.14
N SER A 9 4.35 5.85 -14.95
CA SER A 9 4.42 6.49 -13.62
C SER A 9 3.26 6.10 -12.69
N LEU A 10 2.20 5.47 -13.21
CA LEU A 10 1.09 5.00 -12.41
C LEU A 10 1.41 3.59 -11.84
N PRO A 11 1.34 3.38 -10.52
CA PRO A 11 1.55 2.08 -9.89
C PRO A 11 0.29 1.19 -10.02
N LEU A 12 -0.23 1.07 -11.24
CA LEU A 12 -1.50 0.41 -11.58
C LEU A 12 -1.31 -0.77 -12.53
N PHE A 13 -0.20 -0.84 -13.27
CA PHE A 13 -0.03 -1.79 -14.36
C PHE A 13 1.18 -2.68 -14.12
N SER A 14 0.94 -4.00 -14.12
CA SER A 14 1.99 -5.01 -14.03
C SER A 14 2.72 -5.21 -15.36
N ASN A 15 2.06 -4.91 -16.49
CA ASN A 15 2.64 -5.02 -17.81
C ASN A 15 2.01 -4.01 -18.79
N ILE A 16 2.86 -3.36 -19.59
CA ILE A 16 2.46 -2.43 -20.64
C ILE A 16 3.06 -2.95 -21.93
N LYS A 17 2.23 -3.48 -22.83
CA LYS A 17 2.65 -3.92 -24.17
C LYS A 17 2.14 -2.95 -25.22
N VAL A 18 3.07 -2.40 -25.99
CA VAL A 18 2.77 -1.54 -27.13
C VAL A 18 3.00 -2.38 -28.38
N ASN A 19 1.92 -2.64 -29.12
CA ASN A 19 2.01 -3.33 -30.40
C ASN A 19 1.84 -2.28 -31.50
N PRO A 20 2.94 -1.74 -32.08
CA PRO A 20 2.83 -0.89 -33.25
C PRO A 20 2.31 -1.77 -34.40
N HIS A 21 1.05 -1.58 -34.77
CA HIS A 21 0.49 -2.26 -35.93
C HIS A 21 1.12 -1.63 -37.18
N LEU A 22 1.78 -2.45 -38.01
CA LEU A 22 2.43 -2.04 -39.26
C LEU A 22 1.46 -2.00 -40.44
N ASP A 23 0.23 -1.53 -40.23
CA ASP A 23 -0.73 -1.41 -41.35
C ASP A 23 -1.38 -0.02 -41.36
N ASP A 24 -1.32 0.61 -42.53
CA ASP A 24 -1.25 2.06 -42.73
C ASP A 24 -2.58 2.82 -42.53
N ARG A 25 -3.55 2.22 -41.82
CA ARG A 25 -4.91 2.78 -41.70
C ARG A 25 -5.60 2.65 -40.35
N ASN A 26 -5.05 1.96 -39.36
CA ASN A 26 -5.71 1.84 -38.05
C ASN A 26 -4.76 2.10 -36.89
N GLU A 27 -5.28 2.89 -35.94
CA GLU A 27 -4.65 3.35 -34.72
C GLU A 27 -3.94 2.22 -33.96
N GLY A 28 -2.69 2.46 -33.54
CA GLY A 28 -1.90 1.48 -32.78
C GLY A 28 -2.62 1.07 -31.49
N CYS A 29 -2.61 -0.23 -31.19
CA CYS A 29 -3.28 -0.76 -30.00
C CYS A 29 -2.32 -0.84 -28.81
N ILE A 30 -2.72 -0.23 -27.69
CA ILE A 30 -2.01 -0.32 -26.42
C ILE A 30 -2.71 -1.39 -25.56
N THR A 31 -2.00 -2.45 -25.19
CA THR A 31 -2.51 -3.48 -24.30
C THR A 31 -1.93 -3.28 -22.91
N LEU A 32 -2.81 -2.99 -21.94
CA LEU A 32 -2.44 -2.81 -20.53
C LEU A 32 -2.90 -4.03 -19.74
N LYS A 33 -2.02 -4.56 -18.90
CA LYS A 33 -2.38 -5.54 -17.89
C LYS A 33 -2.31 -4.85 -16.53
N GLU A 34 -3.45 -4.78 -15.86
CA GLU A 34 -3.52 -4.24 -14.51
C GLU A 34 -2.72 -5.10 -13.53
N GLU A 35 -2.16 -4.48 -12.50
CA GLU A 35 -1.57 -5.18 -11.36
C GLU A 35 -2.68 -5.68 -10.43
N ASP A 36 -2.35 -6.66 -9.59
CA ASP A 36 -3.28 -7.14 -8.57
C ASP A 36 -3.67 -5.99 -7.65
N GLN A 37 -4.95 -5.62 -7.72
CA GLN A 37 -5.49 -4.49 -6.98
C GLN A 37 -5.49 -4.72 -5.47
N LYS A 38 -5.37 -5.96 -5.00
CA LYS A 38 -5.45 -6.32 -3.59
C LYS A 38 -4.23 -7.12 -3.20
N SER A 39 -3.56 -6.68 -2.14
CA SER A 39 -2.45 -7.40 -1.55
C SER A 39 -2.59 -7.42 -0.03
N ALA A 40 -2.06 -8.49 0.56
CA ALA A 40 -1.91 -8.60 2.00
C ALA A 40 -0.53 -9.20 2.28
N GLN A 41 0.21 -8.58 3.18
CA GLN A 41 1.53 -9.03 3.58
C GLN A 41 1.56 -9.20 5.09
N VAL A 42 2.11 -10.33 5.52
CA VAL A 42 2.35 -10.63 6.94
C VAL A 42 3.84 -10.83 7.10
N THR A 43 4.44 -10.16 8.08
CA THR A 43 5.87 -10.25 8.38
C THR A 43 6.04 -10.47 9.87
N THR A 44 6.82 -11.49 10.22
CA THR A 44 7.10 -11.86 11.60
C THR A 44 8.60 -11.99 11.79
N GLU A 45 9.12 -11.34 12.82
CA GLU A 45 10.53 -11.38 13.19
C GLU A 45 10.71 -12.08 14.55
N TRP A 46 11.70 -12.97 14.63
CA TRP A 46 12.05 -13.74 15.83
C TRP A 46 13.56 -13.93 15.89
N THR A 47 14.10 -13.97 17.12
CA THR A 47 15.55 -14.12 17.36
C THR A 47 15.85 -15.33 18.23
N LEU A 48 16.84 -16.11 17.84
CA LEU A 48 17.41 -17.19 18.66
C LEU A 48 18.70 -16.69 19.32
N PHE A 49 18.84 -16.91 20.62
CA PHE A 49 20.12 -16.70 21.29
C PHE A 49 20.79 -18.06 21.54
N PRO A 50 22.06 -18.23 21.13
CA PRO A 50 22.84 -19.37 21.58
C PRO A 50 23.15 -19.17 23.06
N GLU A 51 22.50 -19.95 23.93
CA GLU A 51 22.82 -20.00 25.35
C GLU A 51 24.16 -20.74 25.55
N GLN A 52 24.96 -20.28 26.52
CA GLN A 52 26.16 -20.99 26.95
C GLN A 52 25.75 -22.37 27.50
N GLU A 53 26.02 -23.40 26.69
CA GLU A 53 25.83 -24.83 26.96
C GLU A 53 24.42 -25.43 26.71
N ARG A 54 24.24 -25.89 25.46
CA ARG A 54 23.49 -27.10 25.02
C ARG A 54 22.09 -27.00 24.40
N SER A 55 21.43 -25.86 24.30
CA SER A 55 20.25 -25.75 23.43
C SER A 55 19.91 -24.32 23.04
N PRO A 56 19.51 -24.03 21.77
CA PRO A 56 18.98 -22.72 21.42
C PRO A 56 17.67 -22.49 22.18
N SER A 57 17.68 -21.50 23.08
CA SER A 57 16.49 -21.00 23.74
C SER A 57 15.79 -20.01 22.81
N MET A 58 14.51 -20.25 22.54
CA MET A 58 13.68 -19.42 21.66
C MET A 58 13.26 -18.16 22.45
N ALA A 59 14.14 -17.16 22.48
CA ALA A 59 14.01 -16.12 23.50
C ALA A 59 12.92 -15.08 23.22
N SER A 60 12.44 -14.89 21.97
CA SER A 60 11.34 -13.95 21.71
C SER A 60 10.78 -14.03 20.28
N PHE A 61 9.45 -14.09 20.15
CA PHE A 61 8.73 -13.64 18.95
C PHE A 61 8.59 -12.12 19.06
N GLN A 62 9.48 -11.39 18.38
CA GLN A 62 9.74 -9.97 18.66
C GLN A 62 8.82 -9.02 17.92
N THR A 63 8.39 -9.30 16.68
CA THR A 63 7.57 -8.33 15.95
C THR A 63 6.64 -9.02 14.97
N GLY A 64 5.40 -8.56 14.88
CA GLY A 64 4.44 -8.93 13.86
C GLY A 64 3.91 -7.70 13.15
N THR A 65 3.95 -7.70 11.83
CA THR A 65 3.34 -6.67 10.98
C THR A 65 2.38 -7.32 10.01
N VAL A 66 1.16 -6.81 9.94
CA VAL A 66 0.17 -7.15 8.92
C VAL A 66 -0.14 -5.89 8.15
N THR A 67 0.07 -5.91 6.84
CA THR A 67 -0.35 -4.84 5.95
C THR A 67 -1.33 -5.38 4.92
N PHE A 68 -2.30 -4.55 4.55
CA PHE A 68 -3.17 -4.80 3.42
C PHE A 68 -3.25 -3.55 2.57
N GLU A 69 -3.40 -3.75 1.28
CA GLU A 69 -3.56 -2.67 0.32
C GLU A 69 -4.65 -3.05 -0.68
N HIS A 70 -5.50 -2.08 -1.00
CA HIS A 70 -6.47 -2.14 -2.07
C HIS A 70 -6.29 -0.91 -2.98
N ARG A 71 -5.68 -1.10 -4.14
CA ARG A 71 -5.43 -0.09 -5.17
C ARG A 71 -6.55 -0.04 -6.21
N ASN A 72 -6.57 1.07 -6.95
CA ASN A 72 -7.48 1.34 -8.06
C ASN A 72 -8.97 1.07 -7.81
N ILE A 73 -9.49 1.44 -6.63
CA ILE A 73 -10.88 1.19 -6.28
C ILE A 73 -11.80 1.86 -7.31
N GLN A 74 -12.67 1.06 -7.95
CA GLN A 74 -13.57 1.47 -9.04
C GLN A 74 -12.87 2.00 -10.31
N GLY A 75 -11.58 1.73 -10.51
CA GLY A 75 -10.83 2.24 -11.67
C GLY A 75 -10.47 3.72 -11.58
N LEU A 76 -10.57 4.32 -10.38
CA LEU A 76 -10.43 5.76 -10.16
C LEU A 76 -9.12 6.15 -9.46
N ASN A 77 -8.10 5.27 -9.48
CA ASN A 77 -6.81 5.48 -8.82
C ASN A 77 -6.95 5.88 -7.33
N ARG A 78 -7.94 5.27 -6.68
CA ARG A 78 -8.19 5.36 -5.24
C ARG A 78 -7.49 4.19 -4.56
N SER A 79 -6.86 4.44 -3.42
CA SER A 79 -6.24 3.39 -2.62
C SER A 79 -6.71 3.42 -1.17
N LEU A 80 -6.77 2.23 -0.58
CA LEU A 80 -6.95 2.01 0.84
C LEU A 80 -5.80 1.14 1.33
N ILE A 81 -5.03 1.63 2.29
CA ILE A 81 -3.86 0.95 2.85
C ILE A 81 -4.07 0.86 4.34
N GLY A 82 -3.93 -0.32 4.92
CA GLY A 82 -3.96 -0.48 6.36
C GLY A 82 -2.79 -1.32 6.86
N SER A 83 -2.32 -0.97 8.06
CA SER A 83 -1.27 -1.70 8.75
C SER A 83 -1.61 -1.89 10.21
N VAL A 84 -1.21 -3.04 10.74
CA VAL A 84 -1.21 -3.34 12.18
C VAL A 84 0.17 -3.88 12.51
N ILE A 85 0.81 -3.26 13.50
CA ILE A 85 2.17 -3.57 13.94
C ILE A 85 2.13 -3.84 15.44
N THR A 86 2.82 -4.89 15.88
CA THR A 86 3.07 -5.20 17.29
C THR A 86 4.54 -5.62 17.44
N SER A 87 5.22 -5.15 18.48
CA SER A 87 6.54 -5.62 18.92
C SER A 87 6.46 -6.63 20.08
N ASN A 88 5.26 -7.10 20.41
CA ASN A 88 5.08 -8.27 21.25
C ASN A 88 3.82 -9.03 20.86
N PHE A 89 3.99 -10.20 20.23
CA PHE A 89 2.84 -11.01 19.83
C PHE A 89 2.12 -11.66 21.01
N TRP A 90 2.83 -11.94 22.11
CA TRP A 90 2.29 -12.64 23.28
C TRP A 90 1.55 -11.71 24.25
N ASP A 91 1.98 -10.46 24.35
CA ASP A 91 1.28 -9.41 25.10
C ASP A 91 1.23 -8.11 24.30
N PRO A 92 0.31 -7.99 23.32
CA PRO A 92 0.22 -6.81 22.45
C PRO A 92 -0.35 -5.58 23.17
N LYS A 93 -0.69 -5.69 24.47
CA LYS A 93 -1.33 -4.63 25.24
C LYS A 93 -0.40 -3.44 25.41
N GLY A 94 -0.63 -2.40 24.61
CA GLY A 94 0.04 -1.09 24.74
C GLY A 94 1.12 -0.83 23.72
N ASP A 95 1.30 -1.79 22.83
CA ASP A 95 2.30 -1.75 21.78
C ASP A 95 1.71 -1.97 20.38
N LEU A 96 0.43 -2.34 20.31
CA LEU A 96 -0.29 -2.40 19.05
C LEU A 96 -0.44 -1.02 18.42
N THR A 97 0.12 -0.85 17.23
CA THR A 97 -0.04 0.32 16.38
C THR A 97 -0.87 -0.07 15.17
N PHE A 98 -1.88 0.72 14.83
CA PHE A 98 -2.62 0.59 13.58
C PHE A 98 -2.61 1.92 12.81
N GLN A 99 -2.66 1.80 11.49
CA GLN A 99 -2.81 2.91 10.57
C GLN A 99 -3.72 2.46 9.43
N LEU A 100 -4.62 3.33 9.01
CA LEU A 100 -5.51 3.14 7.88
C LEU A 100 -5.56 4.43 7.08
N ASP A 101 -5.02 4.39 5.86
CA ASP A 101 -4.94 5.50 4.94
C ASP A 101 -5.84 5.27 3.74
N TYR A 102 -6.65 6.27 3.43
CA TYR A 102 -7.41 6.37 2.20
C TYR A 102 -6.87 7.53 1.38
N VAL A 103 -6.56 7.26 0.11
CA VAL A 103 -6.05 8.27 -0.84
C VAL A 103 -6.92 8.25 -2.09
N HIS A 104 -7.38 9.43 -2.49
CA HIS A 104 -8.11 9.65 -3.72
C HIS A 104 -7.41 10.73 -4.55
N SER A 105 -6.62 10.26 -5.51
CA SER A 105 -5.95 11.12 -6.49
C SER A 105 -6.96 11.68 -7.50
N TYR A 106 -6.78 12.92 -7.94
CA TYR A 106 -7.68 13.59 -8.90
C TYR A 106 -9.13 13.64 -8.42
N GLN A 107 -9.35 14.15 -7.20
CA GLN A 107 -10.68 14.19 -6.59
C GLN A 107 -11.75 14.85 -7.48
N ASP A 108 -11.36 15.86 -8.27
CA ASP A 108 -12.26 16.58 -9.19
C ASP A 108 -12.23 16.03 -10.63
N GLY A 109 -11.57 14.90 -10.85
CA GLY A 109 -11.35 14.32 -12.17
C GLY A 109 -10.04 14.79 -12.83
N VAL A 110 -9.57 13.97 -13.76
CA VAL A 110 -8.28 14.15 -14.46
C VAL A 110 -8.25 15.33 -15.43
N THR A 111 -9.41 15.85 -15.82
CA THR A 111 -9.56 17.02 -16.70
C THR A 111 -9.55 18.33 -15.95
N ASN A 112 -9.67 18.30 -14.61
CA ASN A 112 -9.68 19.50 -13.81
C ASN A 112 -8.24 20.00 -13.57
N PRO A 113 -7.91 21.25 -13.92
CA PRO A 113 -6.56 21.79 -13.76
C PRO A 113 -6.11 21.87 -12.29
N ARG A 114 -7.04 21.78 -11.33
CA ARG A 114 -6.76 21.95 -9.90
C ARG A 114 -6.03 20.76 -9.25
N ASN A 115 -5.92 19.60 -9.94
CA ASN A 115 -5.17 18.40 -9.54
C ASN A 115 -5.18 18.09 -8.03
N ARG A 116 -6.37 18.12 -7.42
CA ARG A 116 -6.49 18.01 -5.96
C ARG A 116 -6.47 16.55 -5.50
N ILE A 117 -5.81 16.31 -4.38
CA ILE A 117 -5.68 14.99 -3.74
C ILE A 117 -6.37 15.04 -2.39
N PHE A 118 -7.28 14.09 -2.17
CA PHE A 118 -7.88 13.87 -0.86
C PHE A 118 -7.14 12.74 -0.15
N LYS A 119 -6.70 13.00 1.08
CA LYS A 119 -6.14 11.98 1.97
C LYS A 119 -6.87 11.98 3.30
N SER A 120 -7.23 10.79 3.76
CA SER A 120 -7.80 10.56 5.08
C SER A 120 -7.03 9.45 5.78
N SER A 121 -6.52 9.72 6.97
CA SER A 121 -5.73 8.78 7.76
C SER A 121 -6.35 8.57 9.12
N PHE A 122 -6.49 7.32 9.54
CA PHE A 122 -6.90 6.90 10.86
C PHE A 122 -5.76 6.12 11.50
N PHE A 123 -5.26 6.57 12.63
CA PHE A 123 -4.18 5.89 13.34
C PHE A 123 -4.35 6.03 14.85
N ASN A 124 -3.73 5.15 15.63
CA ASN A 124 -3.55 5.37 17.06
C ASN A 124 -2.18 5.97 17.39
N SER A 125 -2.17 6.84 18.39
CA SER A 125 -0.93 7.13 19.12
C SER A 125 -0.64 5.97 20.07
N LYS A 126 0.65 5.61 20.25
CA LYS A 126 1.12 4.51 21.12
C LYS A 126 0.58 4.54 22.57
N THR A 127 0.02 5.64 23.03
CA THR A 127 -0.68 5.73 24.31
C THR A 127 -2.14 5.31 24.15
N PHE A 128 -2.49 4.16 24.73
CA PHE A 128 -3.83 3.58 24.79
C PHE A 128 -4.95 4.63 24.92
N SER A 129 -5.63 4.93 23.81
CA SER A 129 -7.06 5.28 23.71
C SER A 129 -7.38 6.26 22.58
N ARG A 130 -6.39 6.96 22.01
CA ARG A 130 -6.69 8.03 21.03
C ARG A 130 -6.58 7.54 19.59
N LEU A 131 -7.75 7.33 18.99
CA LEU A 131 -7.93 7.35 17.54
C LEU A 131 -7.76 8.79 17.04
N VAL A 132 -6.91 8.99 16.05
CA VAL A 132 -6.71 10.29 15.39
C VAL A 132 -7.15 10.16 13.94
N LEU A 133 -8.07 11.05 13.53
CA LEU A 133 -8.41 11.28 12.14
C LEU A 133 -7.61 12.49 11.63
N ARG A 134 -6.89 12.30 10.53
CA ARG A 134 -6.26 13.39 9.78
C ARG A 134 -6.87 13.48 8.39
N LEU A 135 -7.28 14.67 8.00
CA LEU A 135 -7.74 14.99 6.65
C LEU A 135 -6.76 15.97 6.02
N GLU A 136 -6.25 15.64 4.85
CA GLU A 136 -5.39 16.51 4.06
C GLU A 136 -6.01 16.72 2.69
N TYR A 137 -5.99 17.98 2.25
CA TYR A 137 -6.47 18.40 0.94
C TYR A 137 -5.30 19.12 0.27
N LEU A 138 -4.67 18.44 -0.68
CA LEU A 138 -3.46 18.89 -1.37
C LEU A 138 -3.76 19.27 -2.81
#